data_AF-A0A645G3N3-F1
#
_entry.id   AF-A0A645G3N3-F1
#
_cell.length_a   1.000
_cell.length_b   1.000
_cell.length_c   1.000
_cell.angle_alpha   90.00
_cell.angle_beta   90.00
_cell.angle_gamma   90.00
#
_symmetry.space_group_name_H-M   'P 1'
#
loop_
_entity.id
_entity.type
_entity.pdbx_description
1 polymer ?
#
loop_
_entity_poly.entity_id
_entity_poly.type
_entity_poly.pdbx_seq_one_letter_code
_entity_poly.pdbx_strand_id
1 'polypeptide(L)' 'MSKRGSPYLRKALFRAAFVASNTDPVFKAYYQKKRMEGKHHNVAIGAVARKLCYTIYAVLKNNVPYEVQAPLE' A
#
# COMPACT_ATOMS: atom_id res chain seq x y z
N MET A 1 11.72 2.82 5.01
CA MET A 1 11.08 3.84 4.13
C MET A 1 12.08 4.99 3.96
N SER A 2 12.36 5.43 2.74
CA SER A 2 13.34 6.51 2.50
C SER A 2 12.95 7.78 3.25
N LYS A 3 13.91 8.46 3.89
CA LYS A 3 13.69 9.74 4.59
C LYS A 3 13.57 10.94 3.64
N ARG A 4 13.70 10.72 2.33
CA ARG A 4 13.59 11.76 1.29
C ARG A 4 12.12 12.17 1.09
N GLY A 5 11.89 13.41 0.67
CA GLY A 5 10.56 13.99 0.42
C GLY A 5 9.83 14.47 1.67
N SER A 6 8.58 14.93 1.49
CA SER A 6 7.77 15.52 2.56
C SER A 6 7.47 14.52 3.68
N PRO A 7 7.76 14.87 4.96
CA PRO A 7 7.45 14.02 6.10
C PRO A 7 5.94 13.85 6.30
N TYR A 8 5.15 14.88 6.00
CA TYR A 8 3.69 14.86 6.10
C TYR A 8 3.08 13.86 5.13
N LEU A 9 3.49 13.91 3.87
CA LEU A 9 2.99 12.99 2.84
C LEU A 9 3.34 11.54 3.19
N ARG A 10 4.55 11.31 3.70
CA ARG A 10 4.99 9.97 4.10
C ARG A 10 4.15 9.42 5.26
N LYS A 11 3.80 10.26 6.23
CA LYS A 11 2.94 9.89 7.37
C LYS A 11 1.51 9.62 6.91
N ALA A 12 0.98 10.45 6.01
CA ALA A 12 -0.34 10.27 5.42
C ALA A 12 -0.44 8.94 4.65
N LEU A 13 0.53 8.65 3.78
CA LEU A 13 0.60 7.38 3.03
C LEU A 13 0.71 6.17 3.96
N PHE A 14 1.49 6.26 5.04
CA PHE A 14 1.60 5.16 5.99
C PHE A 14 0.28 4.88 6.71
N ARG A 15 -0.45 5.92 7.14
CA ARG A 15 -1.78 5.77 7.76
C ARG A 15 -2.80 5.22 6.77
N ALA A 16 -2.79 5.71 5.53
CA ALA A 16 -3.66 5.19 4.46
C ALA A 16 -3.37 3.71 4.17
N ALA A 17 -2.09 3.33 4.08
CA ALA A 17 -1.67 1.95 3.88
C ALA A 17 -2.08 1.02 5.03
N PHE A 18 -2.05 1.51 6.27
CA PHE A 18 -2.53 0.76 7.43
C PHE A 18 -4.02 0.41 7.28
N VAL A 19 -4.87 1.38 6.93
CA VAL A 19 -6.29 1.15 6.69
C VAL A 19 -6.50 0.23 5.48
N ALA A 20 -5.86 0.53 4.35
CA ALA A 20 -5.96 -0.24 3.12
C ALA A 20 -5.59 -1.71 3.31
N SER A 21 -4.59 -2.00 4.15
CA SER A 21 -4.19 -3.38 4.45
C SER A 21 -5.25 -4.22 5.15
N ASN A 22 -6.29 -3.60 5.71
CA ASN A 22 -7.40 -4.27 6.36
C ASN A 22 -8.68 -4.27 5.50
N THR A 23 -8.94 -3.19 4.77
CA THR A 23 -10.19 -2.98 4.03
C THR A 23 -10.14 -3.53 2.60
N ASP A 24 -9.01 -3.38 1.92
CA ASP A 24 -8.89 -3.73 0.50
C ASP A 24 -8.24 -5.12 0.35
N PRO A 25 -8.88 -6.05 -0.39
CA PRO A 25 -8.40 -7.41 -0.50
C PRO A 25 -7.05 -7.53 -1.23
N VAL A 26 -6.72 -6.64 -2.19
CA VAL A 26 -5.42 -6.61 -2.88
C VAL A 26 -4.30 -6.25 -1.92
N PHE A 27 -4.52 -5.20 -1.12
CA PHE A 27 -3.52 -4.71 -0.18
C PHE A 27 -3.41 -5.63 1.03
N LYS A 28 -4.52 -6.23 1.48
CA LYS A 28 -4.56 -7.26 2.52
C LYS A 28 -3.80 -8.52 2.12
N ALA A 29 -4.03 -9.05 0.92
CA ALA A 29 -3.29 -10.21 0.41
C ALA A 29 -1.78 -9.91 0.31
N TYR A 30 -1.43 -8.72 -0.18
CA TYR A 30 -0.03 -8.29 -0.26
C TYR A 30 0.62 -8.14 1.14
N TYR A 31 -0.12 -7.57 2.09
CA TYR A 31 0.32 -7.46 3.49
C TYR A 31 0.56 -8.84 4.10
N GLN A 32 -0.39 -9.76 3.95
CA GLN A 32 -0.27 -11.13 4.46
C GLN A 32 0.90 -11.87 3.82
N LYS A 33 1.09 -11.76 2.50
CA LYS A 33 2.26 -12.30 1.82
C LYS A 33 3.57 -11.83 2.46
N LYS A 34 3.68 -10.53 2.75
CA LYS A 34 4.87 -9.96 3.40
C LYS A 34 5.04 -10.42 4.86
N ARG A 35 3.95 -10.67 5.59
CA ARG A 35 3.99 -11.25 6.94
C ARG A 35 4.42 -12.72 6.91
N MET A 36 3.94 -13.50 5.94
CA MET A 36 4.36 -14.89 5.73
C MET A 36 5.84 -15.01 5.34
N GLU A 37 6.36 -14.04 4.59
CA GLU A 37 7.81 -13.90 4.33
C GLU A 37 8.64 -13.55 5.60
N GLY A 38 8.03 -13.50 6.79
CA GLY A 38 8.70 -13.23 8.07
C GLY A 38 9.00 -11.75 8.32
N LYS A 39 8.47 -10.82 7.52
CA LYS A 39 8.74 -9.40 7.70
C LYS A 39 8.01 -8.83 8.92
N HIS A 40 8.69 -7.94 9.64
CA HIS A 40 8.10 -7.20 10.75
C HIS A 40 6.89 -6.37 10.27
N HIS A 41 5.89 -6.20 11.13
CA HIS A 41 4.63 -5.51 10.83
C HIS A 41 4.83 -4.14 10.15
N ASN A 42 5.68 -3.29 10.72
CA ASN A 42 5.98 -1.96 10.18
C ASN A 42 6.67 -2.01 8.80
N VAL A 43 7.44 -3.06 8.53
CA VAL A 43 8.09 -3.28 7.22
C VAL A 43 7.06 -3.72 6.19
N ALA A 44 6.13 -4.60 6.58
CA ALA A 44 5.03 -5.02 5.73
C ALA A 44 4.11 -3.85 5.37
N ILE A 45 3.70 -3.01 6.33
CA ILE A 45 2.94 -1.79 6.04
C ILE A 45 3.74 -0.83 5.16
N GLY A 46 5.03 -0.67 5.41
CA GLY A 46 5.90 0.14 4.55
C GLY A 46 5.93 -0.34 3.10
N ALA A 47 5.87 -1.66 2.87
CA ALA A 47 5.77 -2.25 1.54
C ALA A 47 4.39 -1.97 0.91
N VAL A 48 3.31 -2.10 1.69
CA VAL A 48 1.95 -1.74 1.26
C VAL A 48 1.87 -0.25 0.87
N ALA A 49 2.45 0.64 1.68
CA ALA A 49 2.49 2.08 1.39
C ALA A 49 3.22 2.40 0.09
N ARG A 50 4.29 1.67 -0.23
CA ARG A 50 4.97 1.78 -1.53
C ARG A 50 4.07 1.34 -2.68
N LYS A 51 3.38 0.19 -2.53
CA LYS A 51 2.44 -0.31 -3.53
C LYS A 51 1.30 0.69 -3.76
N LEU A 52 0.73 1.22 -2.68
CA LEU A 52 -0.34 2.22 -2.70
C LEU A 52 0.10 3.52 -3.40
N CYS A 53 1.33 3.98 -3.16
CA CYS A 53 1.88 5.15 -3.87
C CYS A 53 1.93 4.92 -5.39
N TYR A 54 2.36 3.74 -5.85
CA TYR A 54 2.34 3.41 -7.28
C TYR A 54 0.93 3.32 -7.85
N THR A 55 -0.01 2.77 -7.09
CA THR A 55 -1.43 2.72 -7.50
C THR A 55 -2.01 4.12 -7.66
N ILE A 56 -1.78 5.03 -6.70
CA ILE A 56 -2.20 6.43 -6.82
C ILE A 56 -1.57 7.07 -8.04
N TYR A 57 -0.27 6.87 -8.27
CA TYR A 57 0.42 7.41 -9.44
C TYR A 57 -0.19 6.89 -10.76
N ALA A 58 -0.50 5.59 -10.85
CA ALA A 58 -1.12 5.01 -12.04
C ALA A 58 -2.53 5.56 -12.30
N VAL A 59 -3.35 5.71 -11.25
CA VAL A 59 -4.69 6.32 -11.31
C VAL A 59 -4.61 7.75 -11.82
N LEU A 60 -3.72 8.57 -11.23
CA LEU A 60 -3.53 9.96 -11.63
C LEU A 60 -2.95 10.10 -13.04
N LYS A 61 -2.03 9.20 -13.43
CA LYS A 61 -1.39 9.24 -14.74
C LYS A 61 -2.34 8.86 -15.87
N ASN A 62 -3.13 7.81 -15.67
CA ASN A 62 -4.04 7.29 -16.69
C ASN A 62 -5.43 7.93 -16.61
N ASN A 63 -5.72 8.67 -15.54
CA ASN A 63 -7.00 9.30 -15.26
C ASN A 63 -8.18 8.31 -15.27
N VAL A 64 -7.91 7.09 -14.79
CA VAL A 64 -8.89 5.99 -14.69
C VAL A 64 -9.24 5.80 -13.21
N PRO A 65 -10.53 5.64 -12.85
CA PRO A 65 -10.92 5.38 -11.47
C PRO A 65 -10.24 4.11 -10.93
N TYR A 66 -9.97 4.12 -9.62
CA TYR A 66 -9.44 2.93 -8.96
C TYR A 66 -10.52 1.86 -8.81
N GLU A 67 -10.30 0.70 -9.40
CA GLU A 67 -11.16 -0.47 -9.24
C GLU A 67 -10.50 -1.48 -8.31
N VAL A 68 -11.24 -1.90 -7.29
CA VAL A 68 -10.79 -2.94 -6.35
C VAL A 68 -10.84 -4.28 -7.08
N GLN A 69 -9.68 -4.79 -7.46
CA GLN A 69 -9.59 -6.11 -8.07
C GLN A 69 -9.54 -7.17 -6.97
N ALA A 70 -10.49 -8.10 -6.93
CA ALA A 70 -10.35 -9.24 -6.03
C ALA A 70 -9.07 -10.03 -6.39
N PRO A 71 -8.29 -10.53 -5.42
CA PRO A 71 -7.22 -11.45 -5.72
C PRO A 71 -7.84 -12.65 -6.44
N LEU A 72 -7.38 -12.91 -7.67
CA LEU A 72 -7.68 -14.16 -8.38
C LEU A 72 -7.27 -15.32 -7.47
N GLU A 73 -8.21 -16.24 -7.26
CA GLU A 73 -8.07 -17.43 -6.42
C GLU A 73 -6.80 -18.24 -6.74
#